data_AF-A0A529X903-F1
#
_entry.id   AF-A0A529X903-F1
#
_cell.length_a   1.000
_cell.length_b   1.000
_cell.length_c   1.000
_cell.angle_alpha   90.00
_cell.angle_beta   90.00
_cell.angle_gamma   90.00
#
_symmetry.space_group_name_H-M   'P 1'
#
loop_
_entity.id
_entity.type
_entity.pdbx_description
1 polymer ?
#
loop_
_entity_poly.entity_id
_entity_poly.type
_entity_poly.pdbx_seq_one_letter_code
_entity_poly.pdbx_strand_id
1 'polypeptide(L)'
;MVAFDLSLGSGVSKAERLARQSLWAMALVKDIQLLRQHVRLGERHVAEQRRRVVQLERLRAPTGQASDFLRLLESLQKFHQSHLSRLLEKHQRSARLAGLELDEAKTLPLAFGKDESGVSPSE
;
A
#
# COMPACT_ATOMS: atom_id res chain seq x y z
N MET A 1 -51.53 31.29 8.28
CA MET A 1 -50.32 30.79 8.97
C MET A 1 -49.84 29.57 8.19
N VAL A 2 -48.96 29.79 7.21
CA VAL A 2 -48.53 28.75 6.27
C VAL A 2 -47.39 27.97 6.92
N ALA A 3 -47.60 26.68 7.16
CA ALA A 3 -46.57 25.78 7.66
C ALA A 3 -45.56 25.53 6.53
N PHE A 4 -44.33 25.99 6.71
CA PHE A 4 -43.20 25.66 5.85
C PHE A 4 -42.70 24.28 6.30
N ASP A 5 -43.12 23.24 5.58
CA ASP A 5 -42.60 21.88 5.76
C ASP A 5 -41.19 21.80 5.16
N LEU A 6 -40.17 21.99 6.01
CA LEU A 6 -38.76 21.75 5.67
C LEU A 6 -38.49 20.24 5.72
N SER A 7 -39.13 19.50 4.81
CA SER A 7 -38.66 18.16 4.45
C SER A 7 -37.48 18.33 3.50
N LEU A 8 -36.30 18.57 4.07
CA LEU A 8 -35.02 18.39 3.41
C LEU A 8 -34.89 16.90 3.06
N GLY A 9 -35.45 16.54 1.90
CA GLY A 9 -35.30 15.22 1.32
C GLY A 9 -33.82 14.86 1.26
N SER A 10 -33.48 13.68 1.77
CA SER A 10 -32.18 13.03 1.70
C SER A 10 -31.84 12.66 0.25
N GLY A 11 -31.69 13.69 -0.59
CA GLY A 11 -31.76 13.68 -2.06
C GLY A 11 -30.53 13.13 -2.76
N VAL A 12 -29.94 12.04 -2.28
CA VAL A 12 -28.98 11.27 -3.07
C VAL A 12 -29.76 10.11 -3.69
N SER A 13 -29.75 10.01 -5.02
CA SER A 13 -30.42 8.90 -5.69
C SER A 13 -29.73 7.57 -5.37
N LYS A 14 -30.44 6.44 -5.47
CA LYS A 14 -29.83 5.11 -5.35
C LYS A 14 -28.67 4.94 -6.35
N ALA A 15 -28.82 5.45 -7.57
CA ALA A 15 -27.78 5.42 -8.60
C ALA A 15 -26.53 6.21 -8.19
N GLU A 16 -26.70 7.40 -7.60
CA GLU A 16 -25.58 8.23 -7.15
C GLU A 16 -24.82 7.61 -5.97
N ARG A 17 -25.54 6.97 -5.02
CA ARG A 17 -24.89 6.19 -3.95
C ARG A 17 -24.04 5.05 -4.50
N LEU A 18 -24.55 4.31 -5.48
CA LEU A 18 -23.83 3.20 -6.11
C LEU A 18 -22.60 3.70 -6.89
N ALA A 19 -22.72 4.81 -7.62
CA ALA A 19 -21.59 5.41 -8.33
C ALA A 19 -20.48 5.86 -7.37
N ARG A 20 -20.82 6.51 -6.25
CA ARG A 20 -19.85 6.91 -5.21
C ARG A 20 -19.19 5.70 -4.55
N GLN A 21 -19.96 4.65 -4.24
CA GLN A 21 -19.41 3.39 -3.70
C GLN A 21 -18.45 2.72 -4.68
N SER A 22 -18.78 2.71 -5.98
CA SER A 22 -17.94 2.16 -7.04
C SER A 22 -16.62 2.94 -7.18
N LEU A 23 -16.67 4.27 -7.21
CA LEU A 23 -15.49 5.14 -7.26
C LEU A 23 -14.56 4.91 -6.06
N TRP A 24 -15.13 4.82 -4.87
CA TRP A 24 -14.37 4.57 -3.66
C TRP A 24 -13.74 3.16 -3.64
N ALA A 25 -14.46 2.15 -4.11
CA ALA A 25 -13.93 0.79 -4.24
C ALA A 25 -12.75 0.75 -5.24
N MET A 26 -12.85 1.45 -6.37
CA MET A 26 -11.77 1.55 -7.34
C MET A 26 -10.54 2.26 -6.77
N ALA A 27 -10.71 3.37 -6.04
CA ALA A 27 -9.62 4.06 -5.38
C ALA A 27 -8.92 3.16 -4.34
N LEU A 28 -9.70 2.45 -3.51
CA LEU A 28 -9.16 1.53 -2.50
C LEU A 28 -8.34 0.39 -3.12
N VAL A 29 -8.80 -0.19 -4.23
CA VAL A 29 -8.06 -1.25 -4.93
C VAL A 29 -6.72 -0.71 -5.47
N LYS A 30 -6.70 0.50 -6.05
CA LYS A 30 -5.48 1.14 -6.52
C LYS A 30 -4.49 1.39 -5.36
N ASP A 31 -4.97 1.91 -4.24
CA ASP A 31 -4.13 2.17 -3.07
C ASP A 31 -3.52 0.88 -2.52
N ILE A 32 -4.29 -0.21 -2.46
CA ILE A 32 -3.80 -1.53 -2.05
C ILE A 32 -2.72 -2.03 -3.01
N GLN A 33 -2.92 -1.91 -4.32
CA GLN A 33 -1.93 -2.35 -5.32
C GLN A 33 -0.62 -1.57 -5.19
N LEU A 34 -0.70 -0.24 -5.10
CA LEU A 34 0.46 0.63 -4.92
C LEU A 34 1.22 0.29 -3.64
N LEU A 35 0.50 0.13 -2.52
CA LEU A 35 1.13 -0.14 -1.23
C LEU A 35 1.72 -1.55 -1.16
N ARG A 36 1.10 -2.55 -1.80
CA ARG A 36 1.70 -3.89 -1.97
C ARG A 36 3.04 -3.83 -2.70
N GLN A 37 3.12 -3.06 -3.78
CA GLN A 37 4.40 -2.87 -4.49
C GLN A 37 5.43 -2.15 -3.62
N HIS A 38 5.01 -1.12 -2.90
CA HIS A 38 5.88 -0.36 -2.02
C HIS A 38 6.45 -1.23 -0.88
N VAL A 39 5.61 -2.05 -0.24
CA VAL A 39 6.03 -3.01 0.80
C VAL A 39 7.09 -3.99 0.26
N ARG A 40 6.87 -4.56 -0.94
CA ARG A 40 7.86 -5.47 -1.57
C ARG A 40 9.18 -4.78 -1.91
N LEU A 41 9.13 -3.53 -2.37
CA LEU A 41 10.33 -2.75 -2.64
C LEU A 41 11.09 -2.46 -1.34
N GLY A 42 10.37 -2.05 -0.29
CA GLY A 42 10.95 -1.78 1.02
C GLY A 42 11.60 -3.02 1.65
N GLU A 43 11.02 -4.21 1.49
CA GLU A 43 11.65 -5.47 1.93
C GLU A 43 13.02 -5.70 1.27
N ARG A 44 13.11 -5.49 -0.05
CA ARG A 44 14.37 -5.60 -0.78
C ARG A 44 15.39 -4.57 -0.30
N HIS A 45 14.97 -3.33 -0.10
CA HIS A 45 15.85 -2.27 0.40
C HIS A 45 16.36 -2.55 1.82
N VAL A 46 15.49 -2.96 2.74
CA VAL A 46 15.90 -3.32 4.11
C VAL A 46 16.88 -4.49 4.10
N ALA A 47 16.62 -5.53 3.30
CA ALA A 47 17.53 -6.67 3.17
C ALA A 47 18.91 -6.26 2.64
N GLU A 48 18.94 -5.37 1.65
CA GLU A 48 20.18 -4.83 1.09
C GLU A 48 20.95 -3.97 2.12
N GLN A 49 20.26 -3.09 2.85
CA GLN A 49 20.91 -2.26 3.88
C GLN A 49 21.46 -3.10 5.03
N ARG A 50 20.77 -4.18 5.44
CA ARG A 50 21.31 -5.16 6.40
C ARG A 50 22.62 -5.77 5.91
N ARG A 51 22.69 -6.18 4.64
CA ARG A 51 23.92 -6.73 4.05
C ARG A 51 25.06 -5.72 4.05
N ARG A 52 24.78 -4.45 3.73
CA ARG A 52 25.77 -3.36 3.76
C ARG A 52 26.31 -3.10 5.16
N VAL A 53 25.44 -3.07 6.17
CA VAL A 53 25.89 -2.94 7.57
C VAL A 53 26.83 -4.08 7.95
N VAL A 54 26.47 -5.34 7.66
CA VAL A 54 27.34 -6.51 7.91
C VAL A 54 28.68 -6.40 7.15
N GLN A 55 28.66 -5.87 5.92
CA GLN A 55 29.89 -5.66 5.16
C GLN A 55 30.80 -4.61 5.82
N LEU A 56 30.24 -3.50 6.31
CA LEU A 56 30.99 -2.49 7.05
C LEU A 56 31.59 -3.07 8.33
N GLU A 57 30.85 -3.90 9.07
CA GLU A 57 31.36 -4.59 10.26
C GLU A 57 32.57 -5.47 9.94
N ARG A 58 32.50 -6.24 8.84
CA ARG A 58 33.62 -7.10 8.38
C ARG A 58 34.86 -6.29 8.01
N LEU A 59 34.67 -5.10 7.44
CA LEU A 59 35.75 -4.18 7.10
C LEU A 59 36.26 -3.39 8.31
N ARG A 60 35.70 -3.62 9.51
CA ARG A 60 35.96 -2.83 10.73
C ARG A 60 35.72 -1.33 10.53
N ALA A 61 34.83 -0.98 9.60
CA ALA A 61 34.42 0.40 9.36
C ALA A 61 33.40 0.85 10.43
N PRO A 62 33.29 2.16 10.72
CA PRO A 62 32.27 2.66 11.63
C PRO A 62 30.85 2.39 11.11
N THR A 63 30.00 1.78 11.93
CA THR A 63 28.63 1.39 11.55
C THR A 63 27.53 2.20 12.24
N GLY A 64 27.85 3.03 13.24
CA GLY A 64 26.84 3.71 14.07
C GLY A 64 25.72 4.37 13.27
N GLN A 65 26.06 5.29 12.37
CA GLN A 65 25.08 5.98 11.53
C GLN A 65 24.34 5.05 10.55
N ALA A 66 25.03 4.05 10.00
CA ALA A 66 24.41 3.09 9.09
C ALA A 66 23.38 2.21 9.80
N SER A 67 23.68 1.78 11.03
CA SER A 67 22.78 1.04 11.90
C SER A 67 21.59 1.89 12.35
N ASP A 68 21.81 3.17 12.68
CA ASP A 68 20.73 4.11 13.01
C ASP A 68 19.78 4.31 11.84
N PHE A 69 20.32 4.53 10.65
CA PHE A 69 19.54 4.66 9.43
C PHE A 69 18.76 3.37 9.11
N LEU A 70 19.39 2.20 9.24
CA LEU A 70 18.71 0.91 9.04
C LEU A 70 17.52 0.75 9.99
N ARG A 71 17.64 1.13 11.26
CA ARG A 71 16.52 1.08 12.23
C ARG A 71 15.35 1.98 11.82
N LEU A 72 15.63 3.15 11.23
CA LEU A 72 14.59 4.03 10.68
C LEU A 72 13.87 3.36 9.50
N LEU A 73 14.62 2.77 8.56
CA LEU A 73 14.05 2.06 7.42
C LEU A 73 13.18 0.87 7.85
N GLU A 74 13.62 0.10 8.84
CA GLU A 74 12.85 -1.01 9.39
C GLU A 74 11.56 -0.54 10.07
N SER A 75 11.60 0.59 10.77
CA SER A 75 10.43 1.19 11.41
C SER A 75 9.42 1.69 10.36
N LEU A 76 9.91 2.35 9.30
CA LEU A 76 9.09 2.79 8.18
C LEU A 76 8.47 1.61 7.43
N GLN A 77 9.22 0.52 7.25
CA GLN A 77 8.71 -0.70 6.62
C GLN A 77 7.57 -1.33 7.44
N LYS A 78 7.70 -1.40 8.77
CA LYS A 78 6.63 -1.86 9.66
C LYS A 78 5.39 -0.99 9.55
N PHE A 79 5.57 0.34 9.44
CA PHE A 79 4.47 1.27 9.23
C PHE A 79 3.74 0.99 7.90
N HIS A 80 4.46 0.77 6.80
CA HIS A 80 3.87 0.42 5.51
C HIS A 80 3.10 -0.92 5.54
N GLN A 81 3.65 -1.93 6.20
CA GLN A 81 2.98 -3.22 6.38
C GLN A 81 1.67 -3.06 7.18
N SER A 82 1.71 -2.31 8.30
CA SER A 82 0.52 -1.99 9.09
C SER A 82 -0.53 -1.24 8.27
N HIS A 83 -0.11 -0.27 7.46
CA HIS A 83 -1.00 0.48 6.59
C HIS A 83 -1.67 -0.43 5.55
N LEU A 84 -0.92 -1.36 4.94
CA LEU A 84 -1.45 -2.32 3.99
C LEU A 84 -2.49 -3.24 4.64
N SER A 85 -2.21 -3.78 5.83
CA SER A 85 -3.17 -4.60 6.57
C SER A 85 -4.49 -3.87 6.79
N ARG A 86 -4.44 -2.59 7.19
CA ARG A 86 -5.66 -1.77 7.39
C ARG A 86 -6.45 -1.58 6.10
N LEU A 87 -5.80 -1.38 4.96
CA LEU A 87 -6.48 -1.24 3.67
C LEU A 87 -7.11 -2.56 3.22
N LEU A 88 -6.43 -3.68 3.42
CA LEU A 88 -6.96 -5.02 3.12
C LEU A 88 -8.20 -5.34 3.96
N GLU A 89 -8.15 -5.10 5.27
CA GLU A 89 -9.31 -5.26 6.15
C GLU A 89 -10.49 -4.36 5.71
N LYS A 90 -10.20 -3.11 5.34
CA LYS A 90 -11.21 -2.18 4.86
C LYS A 90 -11.87 -2.69 3.58
N HIS A 91 -11.07 -3.23 2.65
CA HIS A 91 -11.57 -3.82 1.41
C HIS A 91 -12.42 -5.06 1.67
N GLN A 92 -11.97 -5.96 2.56
CA GLN A 92 -12.72 -7.14 2.99
C GLN A 92 -14.06 -6.78 3.64
N ARG A 93 -14.08 -5.79 4.54
CA ARG A 93 -15.33 -5.30 5.15
C ARG A 93 -16.29 -4.78 4.09
N SER A 94 -15.80 -3.99 3.13
CA SER A 94 -16.64 -3.44 2.07
C SER A 94 -17.17 -4.49 1.11
N ALA A 95 -16.38 -5.49 0.76
CA ALA A 95 -16.84 -6.59 -0.09
C ALA A 95 -17.88 -7.47 0.60
N ARG A 96 -17.70 -7.77 1.90
CA ARG A 96 -18.70 -8.49 2.71
C ARG A 96 -20.02 -7.72 2.78
N LEU A 97 -19.97 -6.39 2.97
CA LEU A 97 -21.18 -5.55 2.94
C LEU A 97 -21.87 -5.51 1.57
N ALA A 98 -21.12 -5.75 0.48
CA ALA A 98 -21.64 -5.81 -0.88
C ALA A 98 -22.07 -7.22 -1.32
N GLY A 99 -21.89 -8.25 -0.48
CA GLY A 99 -22.17 -9.65 -0.83
C GLY A 99 -21.20 -10.23 -1.87
N LEU A 100 -20.00 -9.66 -2.00
CA LEU A 100 -18.97 -10.09 -2.94
C LEU A 100 -17.93 -10.95 -2.19
N GLU A 101 -17.69 -12.17 -2.67
CA GLU A 101 -16.53 -12.98 -2.28
C GLU A 101 -15.25 -12.35 -2.88
N LEU A 102 -14.26 -12.05 -2.04
CA LEU A 102 -12.96 -11.58 -2.50
C LEU A 102 -12.04 -12.77 -2.76
N ASP A 103 -11.70 -12.99 -4.02
CA ASP A 103 -10.61 -13.89 -4.39
C ASP A 103 -9.27 -13.15 -4.24
N GLU A 104 -8.53 -13.44 -3.17
CA GLU A 104 -7.23 -12.81 -2.89
C GLU A 104 -6.21 -12.99 -4.04
N ALA A 105 -6.37 -14.04 -4.86
CA ALA A 105 -5.47 -14.39 -5.96
C ALA A 105 -5.67 -13.54 -7.24
N LYS A 106 -6.83 -12.88 -7.41
CA LYS A 106 -7.22 -12.23 -8.68
C LYS A 106 -6.90 -10.74 -8.78
N THR A 107 -6.33 -10.13 -7.76
CA THR A 107 -5.79 -8.76 -7.82
C THR A 107 -4.41 -8.78 -8.47
N LEU A 108 -4.39 -9.02 -9.79
CA LEU A 108 -3.17 -9.07 -10.59
C LEU A 108 -2.26 -7.87 -10.29
N PRO A 109 -0.94 -8.07 -10.16
CA PRO A 109 0.00 -6.96 -10.18
C PRO A 109 -0.04 -6.33 -11.58
N LEU A 110 -0.30 -5.03 -11.65
CA LEU A 110 0.17 -4.21 -12.78
C LEU A 110 1.70 -4.37 -12.81
N ALA A 111 2.18 -5.18 -13.75
CA ALA A 111 3.60 -5.37 -13.97
C ALA A 111 4.18 -4.04 -14.48
N PHE A 112 4.84 -3.30 -13.60
CA PHE A 112 5.77 -2.26 -14.04
C PHE A 112 7.08 -2.93 -14.46
N GLY A 113 7.38 -2.80 -15.76
CA GLY A 113 8.65 -2.91 -16.47
C GLY A 113 9.81 -3.67 -15.83
N LYS A 114 10.25 -4.72 -16.53
CA LYS A 114 11.57 -5.34 -16.39
C LYS A 114 12.58 -4.54 -17.21
N ASP A 115 13.18 -3.49 -16.69
CA ASP A 115 14.23 -2.76 -17.42
C ASP A 115 14.71 -1.55 -16.63
N GLU A 116 15.73 -1.73 -15.79
CA GLU A 116 16.78 -0.74 -15.48
C GLU A 116 17.88 -1.47 -14.67
N SER A 117 18.48 -2.51 -15.26
CA SER A 117 19.76 -3.04 -14.80
C SER A 117 20.69 -3.21 -16.00
N GLY A 118 20.95 -2.09 -16.67
CA GLY A 118 22.12 -1.93 -17.53
C GLY A 118 23.35 -1.73 -16.66
N VAL A 119 23.85 -2.80 -16.04
CA VAL A 119 25.24 -2.85 -15.58
C VAL A 119 25.87 -4.03 -16.30
N SER A 120 26.59 -3.70 -17.37
CA SER A 120 27.53 -4.63 -18.00
C SER A 120 28.67 -4.88 -17.02
N PRO A 121 29.08 -6.13 -16.75
CA PRO A 121 30.36 -6.39 -16.10
C PRO A 121 31.46 -6.04 -17.11
N SER A 122 32.31 -5.09 -16.78
CA SER A 122 33.61 -4.96 -17.46
C SER A 122 34.54 -6.02 -16.89
N GLU A 123 35.13 -6.79 -17.80
CA GLU A 123 36.28 -7.68 -17.59
C GLU A 123 37.53 -6.94 -17.09
#